data_AF-A0A931Z475-F1
#
_entry.id   AF-A0A931Z475-F1
#
_cell.length_a   1.000
_cell.length_b   1.000
_cell.length_c   1.000
_cell.angle_alpha   90.00
_cell.angle_beta   90.00
_cell.angle_gamma   90.00
#
_symmetry.space_group_name_H-M   'P 1'
#
loop_
_entity.id
_entity.type
_entity.pdbx_description
1 polymer ?
#
loop_
_entity_poly.entity_id
_entity_poly.type
_entity_poly.pdbx_seq_one_letter_code
_entity_poly.pdbx_strand_id
1 'polypeptide(L)'
;MSTEPMQEGYDFMAAAFEVYNDMGKGYTEDIYQEALELELVDRRIPFKAQAELTIHYKGKPLRKKFKPDLLVFEDLVVELKAVSALTTEHEAQLLNYLKATGKPVGYLVNFGCREKLEWKRFARTRKISVNWRKLAV
;
A
#
# COMPACT_ATOMS: atom_id res chain seq x y z
N MET A 1 11.79 13.11 16.26
CA MET A 1 11.51 12.53 14.94
C MET A 1 10.40 11.52 15.10
N SER A 2 9.14 11.95 15.01
CA SER A 2 7.98 11.03 15.15
C SER A 2 6.68 11.69 14.66
N THR A 3 6.68 12.08 13.38
CA THR A 3 5.48 12.47 12.61
C THR A 3 5.34 11.63 11.33
N GLU A 4 6.11 10.55 11.20
CA GLU A 4 6.59 10.02 9.91
C GLU A 4 5.57 9.22 9.05
N PRO A 5 4.74 8.29 9.58
CA PRO A 5 3.90 7.44 8.73
C PRO A 5 2.74 8.15 8.02
N MET A 6 2.36 9.33 8.54
CA MET A 6 1.26 10.12 7.96
C MET A 6 1.78 10.96 6.80
N GLN A 7 2.98 11.54 6.94
CA GLN A 7 3.61 12.35 5.91
C GLN A 7 4.01 11.49 4.69
N GLU A 8 4.64 10.34 4.92
CA GLU A 8 4.99 9.38 3.87
C GLU A 8 3.78 8.99 2.99
N GLY A 9 2.63 8.80 3.64
CA GLY A 9 1.37 8.52 2.96
C GLY A 9 0.87 9.68 2.10
N TYR A 10 1.00 10.91 2.59
CA TYR A 10 0.65 12.10 1.81
C TYR A 10 1.59 12.30 0.61
N ASP A 11 2.89 12.11 0.81
CA ASP A 11 3.90 12.26 -0.25
C ASP A 11 3.66 11.24 -1.37
N PHE A 12 3.40 9.98 -1.00
CA PHE A 12 3.03 8.93 -1.96
C PHE A 12 1.73 9.27 -2.71
N MET A 13 0.67 9.66 -2.00
CA MET A 13 -0.60 9.98 -2.66
C MET A 13 -0.48 11.21 -3.57
N ALA A 14 0.34 12.20 -3.21
CA ALA A 14 0.60 13.34 -4.07
C ALA A 14 1.25 12.93 -5.40
N ALA A 15 2.14 11.94 -5.39
CA ALA A 15 2.69 11.35 -6.62
C ALA A 15 1.61 10.64 -7.45
N ALA A 16 0.77 9.81 -6.81
CA ALA A 16 -0.31 9.12 -7.49
C ALA A 16 -1.34 10.08 -8.12
N PHE A 17 -1.64 11.20 -7.44
CA PHE A 17 -2.50 12.25 -7.99
C PHE A 17 -1.86 12.96 -9.19
N GLU A 18 -0.55 13.23 -9.16
CA GLU A 18 0.15 13.83 -10.30
C GLU A 18 0.01 12.95 -11.55
N VAL A 19 0.31 11.66 -11.42
CA VAL A 19 0.16 10.68 -12.50
C VAL A 19 -1.27 10.66 -13.03
N TYR A 20 -2.27 10.65 -12.16
CA TYR A 20 -3.67 10.68 -12.59
C TYR A 20 -4.05 11.99 -13.28
N ASN A 21 -3.54 13.13 -12.82
CA ASN A 21 -3.82 14.44 -13.39
C ASN A 21 -3.20 14.62 -14.77
N ASP A 22 -2.00 14.10 -14.98
CA ASP A 22 -1.29 14.15 -16.26
C ASP A 22 -1.89 13.16 -17.28
N MET A 23 -2.03 11.89 -16.89
CA MET A 23 -2.42 10.83 -17.82
C MET A 23 -3.94 10.63 -17.94
N GLY A 24 -4.71 11.03 -16.93
CA GLY A 24 -6.12 10.68 -16.83
C GLY A 24 -6.35 9.17 -16.73
N LYS A 25 -7.56 8.73 -17.08
CA LYS A 25 -7.96 7.32 -17.10
C LYS A 25 -7.84 6.71 -18.52
N GLY A 26 -7.68 5.39 -18.61
CA GLY A 26 -7.81 4.64 -19.87
C GLY A 26 -6.61 3.76 -20.22
N TYR A 27 -5.53 3.86 -19.45
CA TYR A 27 -4.37 3.00 -19.58
C TYR A 27 -4.52 1.74 -18.74
N THR A 28 -3.65 0.77 -19.01
CA THR A 28 -3.57 -0.48 -18.25
C THR A 28 -2.82 -0.27 -16.94
N GLU A 29 -2.96 -1.23 -16.02
CA GLU A 29 -2.37 -1.18 -14.68
C GLU A 29 -0.83 -1.07 -14.72
N ASP A 30 -0.18 -1.77 -15.65
CA ASP A 30 1.28 -1.74 -15.87
C ASP A 30 1.79 -0.38 -16.35
N ILE A 31 1.03 0.32 -17.20
CA ILE A 31 1.39 1.68 -17.64
C ILE A 31 1.32 2.66 -16.46
N TYR A 32 0.28 2.57 -15.63
CA TYR A 32 0.21 3.39 -14.42
C TYR A 32 1.30 3.05 -13.42
N GLN A 33 1.68 1.78 -13.32
CA GLN A 33 2.80 1.38 -12.48
C GLN A 33 4.09 2.06 -12.96
N GLU A 34 4.43 1.96 -14.23
CA GLU A 34 5.64 2.58 -14.79
C GLU A 34 5.64 4.11 -14.61
N ALA A 35 4.52 4.77 -14.89
CA ALA A 35 4.39 6.22 -14.69
C ALA A 35 4.56 6.63 -13.22
N LEU A 36 3.99 5.87 -12.30
CA LEU A 36 4.13 6.13 -10.87
C LEU A 36 5.57 5.88 -10.39
N GLU A 37 6.25 4.87 -10.91
CA GLU A 37 7.66 4.64 -10.60
C GLU A 37 8.54 5.83 -11.03
N LEU A 38 8.31 6.39 -12.23
CA LEU A 38 8.98 7.60 -12.70
C LEU A 38 8.71 8.81 -11.79
N GLU A 39 7.45 9.07 -11.45
CA GLU A 39 7.08 10.18 -10.56
C GLU A 39 7.70 10.05 -9.17
N LEU A 40 7.77 8.82 -8.63
CA LEU A 40 8.42 8.57 -7.35
C LEU A 40 9.93 8.80 -7.41
N VAL A 41 10.60 8.45 -8.52
CA VAL A 41 12.02 8.77 -8.75
C VAL A 41 12.25 10.28 -8.77
N ASP A 42 11.43 11.02 -9.52
CA ASP A 42 11.57 12.48 -9.66
C ASP A 42 11.33 13.20 -8.34
N ARG A 43 10.39 12.72 -7.53
CA ARG A 43 10.13 13.20 -6.16
C ARG A 43 11.13 12.70 -5.13
N ARG A 44 12.08 11.85 -5.51
CA ARG A 44 13.07 11.20 -4.62
C ARG A 44 12.41 10.43 -3.47
N ILE A 45 11.25 9.82 -3.74
CA ILE A 45 10.55 8.96 -2.79
C ILE A 45 11.14 7.56 -2.91
N PRO A 46 11.68 6.98 -1.82
CA PRO A 46 12.25 5.64 -1.87
C PRO A 46 11.16 4.58 -2.02
N PHE A 47 11.31 3.71 -3.02
CA PHE A 47 10.41 2.57 -3.23
C PHE A 47 11.17 1.35 -3.76
N LYS A 48 10.50 0.18 -3.69
CA LYS A 48 10.92 -1.06 -4.35
C LYS A 48 9.72 -1.60 -5.13
N ALA A 49 9.85 -1.73 -6.45
CA ALA A 49 8.83 -2.35 -7.29
C ALA A 49 8.87 -3.88 -7.15
N GLN A 50 7.69 -4.51 -7.12
CA GLN A 50 7.53 -5.98 -7.16
C GLN A 50 8.39 -6.74 -6.12
N ALA A 51 8.56 -6.13 -4.95
CA ALA A 51 9.46 -6.62 -3.90
C ALA A 51 9.00 -7.96 -3.32
N GLU A 52 9.88 -8.96 -3.25
CA GLU A 52 9.51 -10.26 -2.70
C GLU A 52 9.41 -10.23 -1.17
N LEU A 53 8.20 -10.33 -0.65
CA LEU A 53 7.90 -10.40 0.76
C LEU A 53 7.71 -11.85 1.22
N THR A 54 8.47 -12.22 2.26
CA THR A 54 8.41 -13.57 2.83
C THR A 54 7.22 -13.70 3.78
N ILE A 55 6.33 -14.65 3.48
CA ILE A 55 5.20 -14.99 4.34
C ILE A 55 5.59 -16.14 5.27
N HIS A 56 5.10 -16.10 6.51
CA HIS A 56 5.33 -17.15 7.50
C HIS A 56 4.03 -17.88 7.86
N TYR A 57 4.10 -19.20 7.96
CA TYR A 57 3.05 -20.06 8.52
C TYR A 57 3.59 -20.74 9.78
N LYS A 58 2.98 -20.44 10.94
CA LYS A 58 3.43 -20.95 12.26
C LYS A 58 4.93 -20.73 12.49
N GLY A 59 5.44 -19.54 12.15
CA GLY A 59 6.85 -19.18 12.28
C GLY A 59 7.78 -19.77 11.21
N LYS A 60 7.28 -20.63 10.31
CA LYS A 60 8.07 -21.21 9.21
C LYS A 60 7.88 -20.39 7.92
N PRO A 61 8.95 -20.00 7.21
CA PRO A 61 8.82 -19.26 5.96
C PRO A 61 8.20 -20.17 4.88
N LEU A 62 7.25 -19.63 4.12
CA LEU A 62 6.69 -20.29 2.96
C LEU A 62 7.61 -20.11 1.75
N ARG A 63 7.58 -21.10 0.83
CA ARG A 63 8.26 -21.01 -0.47
C ARG A 63 7.63 -19.94 -1.36
N LYS A 64 6.29 -19.87 -1.37
CA LYS A 64 5.58 -18.81 -2.07
C LYS A 64 5.92 -17.46 -1.44
N LYS A 65 6.28 -16.51 -2.29
CA LYS A 65 6.49 -15.11 -1.93
C LYS A 65 5.26 -14.32 -2.31
N PHE A 66 5.05 -13.25 -1.57
CA PHE A 66 4.13 -12.22 -1.96
C PHE A 66 4.90 -11.08 -2.66
N LYS A 67 4.33 -10.48 -3.70
CA LYS A 67 4.94 -9.36 -4.43
C LYS A 67 3.87 -8.26 -4.58
N PRO A 68 3.95 -7.17 -3.80
CA PRO A 68 3.12 -6.00 -4.04
C PRO A 68 3.65 -5.22 -5.22
N ASP A 69 2.80 -4.39 -5.81
CA ASP A 69 3.21 -3.54 -6.92
C ASP A 69 4.34 -2.61 -6.50
N LEU A 70 4.17 -1.93 -5.36
CA LEU A 70 5.21 -1.11 -4.75
C LEU A 70 5.30 -1.34 -3.24
N LEU A 71 6.53 -1.28 -2.74
CA LEU A 71 6.84 -1.09 -1.33
C LEU A 71 7.53 0.26 -1.14
N VAL A 72 6.80 1.25 -0.64
CA VAL A 72 7.26 2.64 -0.50
C VAL A 72 7.69 2.91 0.94
N PHE A 73 8.78 3.66 1.14
CA PHE A 73 9.38 3.93 2.46
C PHE A 73 9.63 2.66 3.29
N GLU A 74 9.84 1.52 2.62
CA GLU A 74 9.95 0.18 3.20
C GLU A 74 8.72 -0.34 3.95
N ASP A 75 7.78 0.49 4.38
CA ASP A 75 6.65 0.11 5.25
C ASP A 75 5.25 0.32 4.66
N LEU A 76 5.12 1.07 3.56
CA LEU A 76 3.86 1.26 2.85
C LEU A 76 3.72 0.24 1.72
N VAL A 77 2.77 -0.68 1.88
CA VAL A 77 2.42 -1.65 0.81
C VAL A 77 1.42 -1.00 -0.13
N VAL A 78 1.68 -1.02 -1.44
CA VAL A 78 0.79 -0.41 -2.44
C VAL A 78 0.37 -1.46 -3.45
N GLU A 79 -0.94 -1.52 -3.71
CA GLU A 79 -1.55 -2.27 -4.79
C GLU A 79 -2.24 -1.30 -5.75
N LEU A 80 -1.98 -1.46 -7.04
CA LEU A 80 -2.53 -0.64 -8.10
C LEU A 80 -3.64 -1.40 -8.82
N LYS A 81 -4.63 -0.66 -9.30
CA LYS A 81 -5.72 -1.16 -10.14
C LYS A 81 -6.02 -0.18 -11.27
N ALA A 82 -6.47 -0.71 -12.39
CA ALA A 82 -7.03 0.07 -13.50
C ALA A 82 -8.42 -0.47 -13.89
N VAL A 83 -9.36 -0.42 -12.94
CA VAL A 83 -10.71 -1.01 -13.09
C VAL A 83 -11.81 0.04 -12.85
N SER A 84 -13.04 -0.26 -13.27
CA SER A 84 -14.16 0.70 -13.12
C SER A 84 -14.51 1.03 -11.68
N ALA A 85 -14.35 0.07 -10.77
CA ALA A 85 -14.56 0.23 -9.32
C ALA A 85 -13.75 -0.82 -8.54
N LEU A 86 -13.30 -0.45 -7.34
CA LEU A 86 -12.72 -1.40 -6.40
C LEU A 86 -13.77 -2.37 -5.85
N THR A 87 -13.36 -3.63 -5.65
CA THR A 87 -14.20 -4.67 -5.05
C THR A 87 -13.65 -5.11 -3.70
N THR A 88 -14.44 -5.86 -2.94
CA THR A 88 -14.02 -6.42 -1.65
C THR A 88 -12.87 -7.41 -1.77
N GLU A 89 -12.71 -8.07 -2.92
CA GLU A 89 -11.60 -8.98 -3.20
C GLU A 89 -10.27 -8.22 -3.28
N HIS A 90 -10.25 -7.04 -3.91
CA HIS A 90 -9.07 -6.17 -3.96
C HIS A 90 -8.64 -5.72 -2.55
N GLU A 91 -9.62 -5.36 -1.71
CA GLU A 91 -9.35 -4.99 -0.32
C GLU A 91 -8.81 -6.18 0.50
N ALA A 92 -9.44 -7.35 0.33
CA ALA A 92 -9.04 -8.57 1.03
C ALA A 92 -7.61 -8.99 0.66
N GLN A 93 -7.22 -8.83 -0.60
CA GLN A 93 -5.86 -9.06 -1.08
C GLN A 93 -4.86 -8.21 -0.27
N LEU A 94 -5.03 -6.89 -0.25
CA LEU A 94 -4.14 -5.99 0.48
C LEU A 94 -4.13 -6.26 2.00
N LEU A 95 -5.30 -6.49 2.61
CA LEU A 95 -5.42 -6.80 4.04
C LEU A 95 -4.66 -8.09 4.42
N ASN A 96 -4.72 -9.11 3.57
CA ASN A 96 -3.98 -10.35 3.78
C ASN A 96 -2.47 -10.09 3.75
N TYR A 97 -2.00 -9.17 2.91
CA TYR A 97 -0.58 -8.80 2.85
C TYR A 97 -0.11 -8.09 4.11
N LEU A 98 -0.86 -7.09 4.59
CA LEU A 98 -0.56 -6.41 5.85
C LEU A 98 -0.51 -7.41 7.01
N LYS A 99 -1.43 -8.38 7.05
CA LYS A 99 -1.47 -9.42 8.07
C LYS A 99 -0.28 -10.39 7.98
N ALA A 100 0.06 -10.84 6.77
CA ALA A 100 1.07 -11.87 6.53
C ALA A 100 2.51 -11.36 6.68
N THR A 101 2.75 -10.11 6.27
CA THR A 101 4.08 -9.45 6.31
C THR A 101 4.29 -8.64 7.58
N GLY A 102 3.19 -8.31 8.27
CA GLY A 102 3.20 -7.51 9.47
C GLY A 102 3.35 -6.01 9.22
N LYS A 103 3.34 -5.57 7.95
CA LYS A 103 3.48 -4.16 7.54
C LYS A 103 2.36 -3.28 8.11
N PRO A 104 2.66 -2.02 8.47
CA PRO A 104 1.74 -1.18 9.24
C PRO A 104 0.62 -0.55 8.40
N VAL A 105 0.88 -0.21 7.15
CA VAL A 105 -0.05 0.56 6.30
C VAL A 105 -0.05 0.01 4.88
N GLY A 106 -1.23 0.00 4.27
CA GLY A 106 -1.41 -0.33 2.87
C GLY A 106 -2.29 0.66 2.13
N TYR A 107 -1.97 0.91 0.86
CA TYR A 107 -2.77 1.70 -0.07
C TYR A 107 -3.25 0.82 -1.23
N LEU A 108 -4.52 0.96 -1.56
CA LEU A 108 -5.13 0.39 -2.76
C LEU A 108 -5.55 1.56 -3.64
N VAL A 109 -4.92 1.72 -4.80
CA VAL A 109 -5.12 2.88 -5.69
C VAL A 109 -5.68 2.39 -7.01
N ASN A 110 -6.81 2.94 -7.44
CA ASN A 110 -7.49 2.60 -8.67
C ASN A 110 -7.54 3.79 -9.64
N PHE A 111 -6.77 3.69 -10.72
CA PHE A 111 -6.69 4.66 -11.81
C PHE A 111 -7.81 4.52 -12.85
N GLY A 112 -8.57 3.41 -12.82
CA GLY A 112 -9.62 3.13 -13.82
C GLY A 112 -10.98 3.77 -13.53
N CYS A 113 -11.15 4.36 -12.34
CA CYS A 113 -12.43 4.97 -11.95
C CYS A 113 -12.74 6.20 -12.83
N ARG A 114 -14.03 6.38 -13.16
CA ARG A 114 -14.47 7.33 -14.20
C ARG A 114 -14.27 8.80 -13.84
N GLU A 115 -14.44 9.16 -12.57
CA GLU A 115 -14.59 10.56 -12.16
C GLU A 115 -13.38 11.10 -11.39
N LYS A 116 -12.60 10.22 -10.77
CA LYS A 116 -11.47 10.58 -9.91
C LYS A 116 -10.54 9.40 -9.72
N LEU A 117 -9.33 9.67 -9.24
CA LEU A 117 -8.49 8.65 -8.64
C LEU A 117 -9.21 8.07 -7.41
N GLU A 118 -9.61 6.80 -7.48
CA GLU A 118 -10.24 6.09 -6.37
C GLU A 118 -9.14 5.44 -5.53
N TRP A 119 -9.15 5.60 -4.21
CA TRP A 119 -8.15 4.98 -3.36
C TRP A 119 -8.67 4.67 -1.97
N LYS A 120 -8.05 3.68 -1.31
CA LYS A 120 -8.33 3.29 0.07
C LYS A 120 -7.03 3.11 0.84
N ARG A 121 -7.03 3.50 2.11
CA ARG A 121 -5.92 3.31 3.05
C ARG A 121 -6.34 2.38 4.17
N PHE A 122 -5.55 1.34 4.39
CA PHE A 122 -5.71 0.41 5.49
C PHE A 122 -4.54 0.54 6.46
N ALA A 123 -4.83 0.54 7.75
CA ALA A 123 -3.80 0.58 8.79
C ALA A 123 -3.99 -0.61 9.73
N ARG A 124 -2.89 -1.31 10.00
CA ARG A 124 -2.86 -2.41 10.97
C ARG A 124 -2.82 -1.82 12.37
N THR A 125 -3.91 -1.97 13.12
CA THR A 125 -3.91 -1.60 14.53
C THR A 125 -3.23 -2.68 15.37
N ARG A 126 -2.33 -2.29 16.28
CA ARG A 126 -1.83 -3.22 17.30
C ARG A 126 -2.98 -3.50 18.27
N LYS A 127 -3.19 -4.77 18.65
CA LYS A 127 -4.00 -5.08 19.83
C LYS A 127 -3.30 -4.47 21.04
N ILE A 128 -3.92 -3.48 21.67
CA ILE A 128 -3.50 -3.00 22.98
C ILE A 128 -3.83 -4.12 23.97
N SER A 129 -2.82 -4.84 24.44
CA SER A 129 -2.96 -5.71 25.60
C SER A 129 -3.01 -4.84 26.85
N VAL A 130 -4.22 -4.49 27.30
CA VAL A 130 -4.42 -3.84 28.59
C VAL A 130 -4.03 -4.84 29.68
N ASN A 131 -3.13 -4.48 30.59
CA ASN A 131 -2.81 -5.31 31.73
C ASN A 131 -3.72 -4.94 32.91
N TRP A 132 -4.88 -5.59 33.00
CA TRP A 132 -5.86 -5.33 34.06
C TRP A 132 -5.33 -5.59 35.48
N ARG A 133 -4.24 -6.36 35.64
CA ARG A 133 -3.63 -6.65 36.94
C ARG A 133 -2.84 -5.48 37.53
N LYS A 134 -2.60 -4.40 36.78
CA LYS A 134 -1.91 -3.18 37.27
C LYS A 134 -2.86 -2.02 37.62
N LEU A 135 -4.17 -2.18 37.42
CA LEU A 135 -5.18 -1.13 37.64
C LEU A 135 -6.08 -1.39 38.84
N ALA A 136 -5.92 -2.53 39.52
CA ALA A 136 -6.53 -2.78 40.82
C ALA A 136 -5.54 -2.32 41.91
N VAL A 137 -5.64 -1.04 42.30
CA VAL A 137 -5.16 -0.54 43.59
C VAL A 137 -6.38 -0.34 44.48
#